data_AF-A0A5N7ZPD5-F1
#
_entry.id   AF-A0A5N7ZPD5-F1
#
_cell.length_a   1.000
_cell.length_b   1.000
_cell.length_c   1.000
_cell.angle_alpha   90.00
_cell.angle_beta   90.00
_cell.angle_gamma   90.00
#
_symmetry.space_group_name_H-M   'P 1'
#
loop_
_entity.id
_entity.type
_entity.pdbx_description
1 polymer ?
#
loop_
_entity_poly.entity_id
_entity_poly.type
_entity_poly.pdbx_seq_one_letter_code
_entity_poly.pdbx_strand_id
1 'polypeptide(L)'
;MSNLTQIAYSGVRASEIGLSITGQNTSNVNTPGFSRLSVLTSSLGGQGSLSPGGGVKVTGIRRMSDDFLNQQLWRATTAQNYYSNAQQYLGALEDLMSSDGASIS
;
A
#
# COMPACT_ATOMS: atom_id res chain seq x y z
N MET A 1 5.82 7.20 -41.67
CA MET A 1 5.13 5.97 -41.23
C MET A 1 5.75 5.30 -39.99
N SER A 2 7.01 5.56 -39.62
CA SER A 2 7.69 4.91 -38.48
C SER A 2 7.18 5.34 -37.09
N ASN A 3 6.78 6.61 -36.92
CA ASN A 3 6.42 7.13 -35.60
C ASN A 3 5.04 6.66 -35.10
N LEU A 4 4.03 6.63 -35.97
CA LEU A 4 2.68 6.15 -35.61
C LEU A 4 2.68 4.67 -35.25
N THR A 5 3.42 3.84 -35.99
CA THR A 5 3.54 2.41 -35.73
C THR A 5 4.27 2.14 -34.41
N GLN A 6 5.28 2.95 -34.08
CA GLN A 6 5.97 2.89 -32.79
C GLN A 6 5.04 3.29 -31.62
N ILE A 7 4.21 4.33 -31.79
CA ILE A 7 3.22 4.73 -30.79
C ILE A 7 2.19 3.61 -30.59
N ALA A 8 1.62 3.07 -31.67
CA ALA A 8 0.65 1.98 -31.61
C ALA A 8 1.26 0.74 -30.92
N TYR A 9 2.48 0.36 -31.27
CA TYR A 9 3.20 -0.73 -30.62
C TYR A 9 3.41 -0.48 -29.12
N SER A 10 3.79 0.75 -28.74
CA SER A 10 3.96 1.11 -27.33
C SER A 10 2.66 1.01 -26.52
N GLY A 11 1.54 1.41 -27.11
CA GLY A 11 0.21 1.32 -26.50
C GLY A 11 -0.27 -0.12 -26.33
N VAL A 12 -0.12 -0.96 -27.37
CA VAL A 12 -0.46 -2.39 -27.31
C VAL A 12 0.39 -3.09 -26.25
N ARG A 13 1.71 -2.84 -26.25
CA ARG A 13 2.62 -3.44 -25.26
C ARG A 13 2.29 -3.01 -23.83
N ALA A 14 1.96 -1.74 -23.60
CA ALA A 14 1.54 -1.27 -22.27
C ALA A 14 0.23 -1.94 -21.84
N SER A 15 -0.71 -2.14 -22.77
CA SER A 15 -2.00 -2.81 -22.52
C SER A 15 -1.80 -4.29 -22.20
N GLU A 16 -0.91 -4.99 -22.91
CA GLU A 16 -0.55 -6.39 -22.65
C GLU A 16 0.01 -6.57 -21.23
N ILE A 17 0.92 -5.69 -20.81
CA ILE A 17 1.43 -5.67 -19.44
C ILE A 17 0.30 -5.42 -18.43
N GLY A 18 -0.61 -4.49 -18.73
CA GLY A 18 -1.80 -4.22 -17.92
C GLY A 18 -2.69 -5.45 -17.74
N LEU A 19 -2.93 -6.21 -18.82
CA LEU A 19 -3.71 -7.44 -18.78
C LEU A 19 -3.00 -8.55 -17.98
N SER A 20 -1.69 -8.71 -18.14
CA SER A 20 -0.90 -9.68 -17.36
C SER A 20 -0.97 -9.40 -15.86
N ILE A 21 -0.83 -8.13 -15.46
CA ILE A 21 -0.96 -7.72 -14.06
C ILE A 21 -2.38 -7.90 -13.53
N THR A 22 -3.39 -7.66 -14.36
CA THR A 22 -4.78 -7.95 -14.01
C THR A 22 -4.98 -9.45 -13.77
N GLY A 23 -4.44 -10.31 -14.64
CA GLY A 23 -4.46 -11.77 -14.45
C GLY A 23 -3.77 -12.22 -13.17
N GLN A 24 -2.61 -11.64 -12.83
CA GLN A 24 -1.91 -11.91 -11.57
C GLN A 24 -2.73 -11.48 -10.35
N ASN A 25 -3.39 -10.32 -10.42
CA ASN A 25 -4.26 -9.83 -9.34
C ASN A 25 -5.46 -10.76 -9.12
N THR A 26 -6.13 -11.19 -10.20
CA THR A 26 -7.26 -12.11 -10.11
C THR A 26 -6.83 -13.48 -9.57
N SER A 27 -5.68 -14.00 -10.02
CA SER A 27 -5.19 -15.31 -9.60
C SER A 27 -4.78 -15.35 -8.13
N ASN A 28 -4.28 -14.24 -7.58
CA ASN A 28 -3.79 -14.14 -6.21
C ASN A 28 -4.75 -13.41 -5.25
N VAL A 29 -5.99 -13.16 -5.66
CA VAL A 29 -6.96 -12.40 -4.84
C VAL A 29 -7.24 -13.07 -3.49
N ASN A 30 -7.19 -14.40 -3.44
CA ASN A 30 -7.43 -15.20 -2.23
C ASN A 30 -6.14 -15.62 -1.51
N THR A 31 -4.98 -15.13 -1.93
CA THR A 31 -3.69 -15.48 -1.30
C THR A 31 -3.45 -14.54 -0.11
N PRO A 32 -3.37 -15.06 1.13
CA PRO A 32 -3.12 -14.21 2.31
C PRO A 32 -1.83 -13.40 2.16
N GLY A 33 -1.88 -12.11 2.48
CA GLY A 33 -0.73 -11.20 2.36
C GLY A 33 -0.42 -10.73 0.92
N PHE A 34 -1.21 -11.14 -0.08
CA PHE A 34 -1.11 -10.56 -1.41
C PHE A 34 -1.59 -9.10 -1.39
N SER A 35 -0.83 -8.22 -2.05
CA SER A 35 -1.22 -6.83 -2.29
C SER A 35 -1.32 -6.63 -3.79
N ARG A 36 -2.44 -6.03 -4.20
CA ARG A 36 -2.79 -5.80 -5.60
C ARG A 36 -1.70 -5.00 -6.29
N LEU A 37 -1.35 -5.39 -7.51
CA LEU A 37 -0.39 -4.70 -8.35
C LEU A 37 -1.09 -3.73 -9.30
N SER A 38 -0.48 -2.56 -9.51
CA SER A 38 -0.93 -1.52 -10.43
C SER A 38 0.21 -1.17 -11.38
N VAL A 39 -0.07 -1.14 -12.67
CA VAL A 39 0.87 -0.65 -13.68
C VAL A 39 0.91 0.87 -13.61
N LEU A 40 2.10 1.46 -13.63
CA LEU A 40 2.30 2.87 -13.87
C LEU A 40 2.75 3.07 -15.31
N THR A 41 2.06 3.96 -16.00
CA THR A 41 2.39 4.38 -17.35
C THR A 41 2.76 5.86 -17.34
N SER A 42 3.79 6.22 -18.10
CA SER A 42 4.15 7.59 -18.38
C SER A 42 4.15 7.84 -19.88
N SER A 43 3.78 9.04 -20.28
CA SER A 43 3.96 9.51 -21.65
C SER A 43 5.45 9.64 -21.96
N LEU A 44 5.85 9.23 -23.16
CA LEU A 44 7.14 9.62 -23.73
C LEU A 44 6.99 11.00 -24.35
N GLY A 45 7.86 11.93 -23.95
CA GLY A 45 7.96 13.25 -24.57
C GLY A 45 8.39 13.14 -26.03
N GLY A 46 7.93 14.08 -26.86
CA GLY A 46 8.37 14.21 -28.24
C GLY A 46 9.73 14.92 -28.34
N GLN A 47 10.50 14.64 -29.39
CA GLN A 47 11.71 15.42 -29.68
C GLN A 47 11.32 16.78 -30.29
N GLY A 48 11.20 17.81 -29.46
CA GLY A 48 11.00 19.20 -29.86
C GLY A 48 9.58 19.75 -29.70
N SER A 49 9.44 21.07 -29.88
CA SER A 49 8.22 21.85 -29.61
C SER A 49 7.01 21.46 -30.48
N LEU A 50 7.24 20.94 -31.68
CA LEU A 50 6.20 20.51 -32.63
C LEU A 50 5.95 19.00 -32.66
N SER A 51 6.49 18.24 -31.70
CA SER A 51 6.37 16.78 -31.71
C SER A 51 5.09 16.32 -30.99
N PRO A 52 4.23 15.49 -31.62
CA PRO A 52 2.96 15.03 -31.05
C PRO A 52 3.10 14.04 -29.88
N GLY A 53 4.31 13.82 -29.35
CA GLY A 53 4.62 12.85 -28.30
C GLY A 53 5.17 11.53 -28.85
N GLY A 54 5.86 10.78 -27.99
CA GLY A 54 6.56 9.53 -28.33
C GLY A 54 5.82 8.25 -27.91
N GLY A 55 4.54 8.34 -27.54
CA GLY A 55 3.73 7.21 -27.07
C GLY A 55 3.77 7.03 -25.56
N VAL A 56 3.62 5.78 -25.11
CA VAL A 56 3.50 5.43 -23.68
C VAL A 56 4.55 4.40 -23.27
N LYS A 57 5.06 4.51 -22.05
CA LYS A 57 5.95 3.51 -21.45
C LYS A 57 5.47 3.14 -20.07
N VAL A 58 5.57 1.86 -19.75
CA VAL A 58 5.42 1.37 -18.39
C VAL A 58 6.65 1.79 -17.58
N THR A 59 6.45 2.68 -16.61
CA THR A 59 7.52 3.16 -15.73
C THR A 59 7.81 2.20 -14.60
N GLY A 60 6.82 1.42 -14.19
CA GLY A 60 6.97 0.39 -13.18
C GLY A 60 5.63 -0.24 -12.79
N ILE A 61 5.70 -1.15 -11.84
CA ILE A 61 4.54 -1.77 -11.21
C ILE A 61 4.61 -1.44 -9.73
N ARG A 62 3.58 -0.80 -9.18
CA ARG A 62 3.47 -0.54 -7.73
C ARG A 62 2.50 -1.50 -7.08
N ARG A 63 2.73 -1.78 -5.81
CA ARG A 63 1.77 -2.45 -4.94
C ARG A 63 0.77 -1.40 -4.44
N MET A 64 -0.52 -1.65 -4.59
CA MET A 64 -1.58 -0.92 -3.90
C MET A 64 -1.68 -1.50 -2.50
N SER A 65 -1.06 -0.80 -1.55
CA SER A 65 -1.34 -0.98 -0.12
C SER A 65 -2.31 0.13 0.27
N ASP A 66 -3.39 -0.20 1.00
CA ASP A 66 -4.29 0.81 1.54
C ASP A 66 -3.58 1.52 2.70
N ASP A 67 -2.94 2.65 2.40
CA ASP A 67 -2.30 3.52 3.41
C ASP A 67 -3.31 3.93 4.50
N PHE A 68 -4.56 4.19 4.11
CA PHE A 68 -5.64 4.45 5.04
C PHE A 68 -5.87 3.30 6.04
N LEU A 69 -5.86 2.05 5.56
CA LEU A 69 -6.04 0.88 6.41
C LEU A 69 -4.84 0.68 7.35
N ASN A 70 -3.62 0.96 6.87
CA ASN A 70 -2.42 0.97 7.71
C ASN A 70 -2.48 2.04 8.79
N GLN A 71 -2.93 3.26 8.44
CA GLN A 71 -3.11 4.34 9.39
C GLN A 71 -4.18 4.01 10.44
N GLN A 72 -5.28 3.37 10.04
CA GLN A 72 -6.28 2.88 10.99
C GLN A 72 -5.70 1.83 11.94
N LEU A 73 -4.95 0.85 11.40
CA LEU A 73 -4.30 -0.17 12.20
C LEU A 73 -3.33 0.45 13.22
N TRP A 74 -2.52 1.42 12.81
CA TRP A 74 -1.60 2.13 13.70
C TRP A 74 -2.32 2.91 14.79
N ARG A 75 -3.43 3.59 14.46
CA ARG A 75 -4.25 4.29 15.45
C ARG A 75 -4.86 3.32 16.47
N ALA A 76 -5.45 2.23 16.01
CA ALA A 76 -6.02 1.19 16.86
C ALA A 76 -4.95 0.55 17.77
N THR A 77 -3.79 0.24 17.21
CA THR A 77 -2.65 -0.33 17.96
C THR A 77 -2.12 0.65 19.01
N THR A 78 -2.02 1.93 18.66
CA THR A 78 -1.59 2.98 19.60
C THR A 78 -2.57 3.13 20.75
N ALA A 79 -3.88 3.16 20.47
CA ALA A 79 -4.91 3.22 21.50
C ALA A 79 -4.90 1.97 22.41
N GLN A 80 -4.78 0.79 21.82
CA GLN A 80 -4.67 -0.46 22.57
C GLN A 80 -3.46 -0.46 23.51
N ASN A 81 -2.29 -0.04 23.02
CA ASN A 81 -1.08 0.05 23.83
C ASN A 81 -1.22 1.09 24.95
N TYR A 82 -1.87 2.22 24.69
CA TYR A 82 -2.13 3.23 25.71
C TYR A 82 -2.95 2.64 26.88
N TYR A 83 -4.06 1.97 26.60
CA TYR A 83 -4.89 1.35 27.64
C TYR A 83 -4.20 0.17 28.32
N SER A 84 -3.47 -0.65 27.57
CA SER A 84 -2.69 -1.76 28.13
C SER A 84 -1.61 -1.29 29.11
N ASN A 85 -0.90 -0.21 28.78
CA ASN A 85 0.11 0.37 29.66
C ASN A 85 -0.54 0.98 30.90
N ALA A 86 -1.65 1.71 30.75
CA ALA A 86 -2.40 2.26 31.87
C ALA A 86 -2.86 1.14 32.83
N GLN A 87 -3.39 0.05 32.29
CA GLN A 87 -3.80 -1.12 33.08
C GLN A 87 -2.62 -1.77 33.82
N GLN A 88 -1.44 -1.88 33.20
CA GLN A 88 -0.25 -2.41 33.88
C GLN A 88 0.16 -1.55 35.06
N TYR A 89 0.16 -0.22 34.91
CA TYR A 89 0.48 0.69 36.02
C TYR A 89 -0.57 0.62 37.13
N LEU A 90 -1.86 0.58 36.78
CA LEU A 90 -2.93 0.45 37.77
C LEU A 90 -2.86 -0.89 38.51
N GLY A 91 -2.62 -1.99 37.81
CA GLY A 91 -2.42 -3.30 38.43
C GLY A 91 -1.22 -3.34 39.36
N ALA A 92 -0.10 -2.70 39.01
CA ALA A 92 1.04 -2.58 39.91
C ALA A 92 0.72 -1.76 41.17
N LEU A 93 -0.12 -0.71 41.06
CA LEU A 93 -0.58 0.04 42.22
C LEU A 93 -1.55 -0.76 43.10
N GLU A 94 -2.43 -1.56 42.49
CA GLU A 94 -3.33 -2.48 43.20
C GLU A 94 -2.53 -3.55 43.95
N ASP A 95 -1.50 -4.14 43.32
CA ASP A 95 -0.63 -5.13 43.96
C ASP A 95 0.12 -4.54 45.15
N LEU A 96 0.67 -3.32 45.03
CA LEU A 96 1.32 -2.63 46.16
C LEU A 96 0.32 -2.35 47.29
N MET A 97 -0.87 -1.86 46.96
CA MET A 97 -1.93 -1.59 47.94
C MET A 97 -2.43 -2.87 48.62
N SER A 98 -2.47 -3.98 47.88
CA SER A 98 -2.84 -5.29 48.39
C SER A 98 -1.71 -5.93 49.22
N SER A 99 -0.45 -5.63 48.92
CA SER A 99 0.74 -6.21 49.56
C SER A 99 1.13 -5.52 50.86
N ASP A 100 0.88 -4.22 51.02
CA ASP A 100 1.35 -3.43 52.18
C ASP A 100 0.34 -3.33 53.34
N GLY A 101 -0.75 -4.10 53.30
CA GLY A 101 -1.65 -4.21 54.45
C GLY A 101 -2.78 -3.18 54.45
N ALA A 102 -3.80 -3.44 53.64
CA ALA A 102 -5.17 -2.95 53.85
C ALA A 102 -5.83 -3.56 55.12
N SER A 103 -5.05 -3.80 56.18
CA SER A 103 -5.54 -3.93 57.54
C SER A 103 -5.17 -2.65 58.28
N ILE A 104 -5.90 -1.56 57.98
CA ILE A 104 -6.07 -0.48 58.95
C ILE A 104 -7.08 -0.95 60.01
N SER A 105 -6.61 -1.76 60.95
CA SER A 105 -7.22 -1.92 62.28
C SER A 105 -6.65 -0.89 63.24
#